data_AF-A0A0M7AHT3-F1
#
_entry.id   AF-A0A0M7AHT3-F1
#
_cell.length_a   1.000
_cell.length_b   1.000
_cell.length_c   1.000
_cell.angle_alpha   90.00
_cell.angle_beta   90.00
_cell.angle_gamma   90.00
#
_symmetry.space_group_name_H-M   'P 1'
#
loop_
_entity.id
_entity.type
_entity.pdbx_description
1 polymer ?
#
loop_
_entity_poly.entity_id
_entity_poly.type
_entity_poly.pdbx_seq_one_letter_code
_entity_poly.pdbx_strand_id
1 'polypeptide(L)' 'MASVSDSTSSSAAYSAAAVRSELATNAVRDQNEQERQVAQQLEESQATDEQDRREQRQIPGLGEAVDITV' A
#
# COMPACT_ATOMS: atom_id res chain seq x y z
N MET A 1 33.70 -17.48 -40.81
CA MET A 1 34.38 -17.16 -39.55
C MET A 1 33.32 -16.75 -38.53
N ALA A 2 33.08 -17.60 -37.53
CA ALA A 2 32.07 -17.39 -36.50
C ALA A 2 32.78 -17.36 -35.14
N SER A 3 33.05 -16.17 -34.61
CA SER A 3 33.54 -16.00 -33.23
C SER A 3 33.62 -14.53 -32.79
N VAL A 4 32.63 -13.70 -33.11
CA VAL A 4 32.48 -12.36 -32.47
C VAL A 4 31.14 -12.20 -31.74
N SER A 5 30.29 -13.23 -31.71
CA SER A 5 28.90 -13.10 -31.25
C SER A 5 28.59 -13.74 -29.89
N ASP A 6 29.52 -14.47 -29.28
CA ASP A 6 29.27 -15.17 -28.00
C ASP A 6 29.57 -14.29 -26.76
N SER A 7 30.67 -13.53 -26.79
CA SER A 7 31.10 -12.73 -25.62
C SER A 7 30.23 -11.49 -25.34
N THR A 8 29.69 -10.86 -26.38
CA THR A 8 28.80 -9.68 -26.25
C THR A 8 27.38 -10.07 -25.84
N SER A 9 26.95 -11.30 -26.15
CA SER A 9 25.62 -11.81 -25.79
C SER A 9 25.51 -12.09 -24.29
N SER A 10 26.58 -12.58 -23.66
CA SER A 10 26.59 -12.81 -22.20
C SER A 10 26.57 -11.49 -21.41
N SER A 11 27.40 -10.50 -21.75
CA SER A 11 27.46 -9.22 -21.04
C SER A 11 26.18 -8.40 -21.20
N ALA A 12 25.57 -8.36 -22.39
CA ALA A 12 24.28 -7.71 -22.62
C ALA A 12 23.13 -8.43 -21.87
N ALA A 13 23.17 -9.76 -21.77
CA ALA A 13 22.19 -10.52 -21.00
C ALA A 13 22.27 -10.23 -19.50
N TYR A 14 23.47 -10.13 -18.93
CA TYR A 14 23.67 -9.74 -17.53
C TYR A 14 23.20 -8.30 -17.26
N SER A 15 23.51 -7.35 -18.15
CA SER A 15 23.03 -5.97 -18.03
C SER A 15 21.51 -5.88 -18.12
N ALA A 16 20.87 -6.61 -19.04
CA ALA A 16 19.41 -6.64 -19.15
C ALA A 16 18.74 -7.31 -17.94
N ALA A 17 19.34 -8.37 -17.39
CA ALA A 17 18.86 -9.02 -16.17
C ALA A 17 18.98 -8.11 -14.95
N ALA A 18 20.08 -7.36 -14.82
CA ALA A 18 20.26 -6.38 -13.74
C ALA A 18 19.19 -5.29 -13.78
N VAL A 19 18.93 -4.71 -14.97
CA VAL A 19 17.88 -3.67 -15.13
C VAL A 19 16.49 -4.22 -14.82
N ARG A 20 16.17 -5.45 -15.26
CA ARG A 20 14.89 -6.08 -14.92
C ARG A 20 14.76 -6.37 -13.43
N SER A 21 15.83 -6.82 -12.78
CA SER A 21 15.84 -7.07 -11.34
C SER A 21 15.67 -5.78 -10.54
N GLU A 22 16.33 -4.70 -10.97
CA GLU A 22 16.21 -3.38 -10.37
C GLU A 22 14.80 -2.81 -10.55
N LEU A 23 14.23 -2.91 -11.76
CA LEU A 23 12.86 -2.48 -12.05
C LEU A 23 11.84 -3.27 -11.22
N ALA A 24 12.00 -4.59 -11.12
CA ALA A 24 11.10 -5.43 -10.32
C ALA A 24 11.19 -5.09 -8.82
N THR A 25 12.40 -4.82 -8.32
CA THR A 25 12.61 -4.42 -6.92
C THR A 25 11.96 -3.07 -6.62
N ASN A 26 12.12 -2.10 -7.52
CA ASN A 26 11.48 -0.79 -7.39
C ASN A 26 9.95 -0.90 -7.50
N ALA A 27 9.42 -1.71 -8.42
CA ALA A 27 7.98 -1.93 -8.55
C ALA A 27 7.36 -2.52 -7.27
N VAL A 28 8.04 -3.48 -6.63
CA VAL A 28 7.60 -4.04 -5.33
C VAL A 28 7.65 -2.98 -4.24
N ARG A 29 8.70 -2.16 -4.18
CA ARG A 29 8.79 -1.06 -3.20
C ARG A 29 7.65 -0.05 -3.40
N ASP A 30 7.42 0.37 -4.64
CA ASP A 30 6.38 1.35 -4.99
C ASP A 30 4.97 0.80 -4.67
N GLN A 31 4.73 -0.48 -4.94
CA GLN A 31 3.47 -1.14 -4.58
C GLN A 31 3.26 -1.15 -3.06
N ASN A 32 4.29 -1.51 -2.29
CA ASN A 32 4.22 -1.50 -0.82
C ASN A 32 3.99 -0.08 -0.28
N GLU A 33 4.59 0.94 -0.90
CA GLU A 33 4.41 2.35 -0.52
C GLU A 33 2.97 2.80 -0.75
N GLN A 34 2.39 2.45 -1.91
CA GLN A 34 0.99 2.74 -2.23
C GLN A 34 0.02 2.03 -1.28
N GLU A 35 0.25 0.74 -0.99
CA GLU A 35 -0.56 -0.01 -0.04
C GLU A 35 -0.54 0.61 1.35
N ARG A 36 0.63 1.10 1.81
CA ARG A 36 0.74 1.82 3.09
C ARG A 36 -0.02 3.15 3.10
N GLN A 37 0.06 3.93 2.02
CA GLN A 37 -0.66 5.20 1.91
C GLN A 37 -2.18 4.99 1.92
N VAL A 38 -2.66 3.98 1.20
CA VAL A 38 -4.09 3.61 1.17
C VAL A 38 -4.54 3.10 2.54
N ALA A 39 -3.75 2.25 3.19
CA ALA A 39 -4.05 1.76 4.53
C ALA A 39 -4.14 2.90 5.55
N GLN A 40 -3.19 3.85 5.50
CA GLN A 40 -3.19 5.02 6.39
C GLN A 40 -4.43 5.90 6.16
N GLN A 41 -4.79 6.17 4.91
CA GLN A 41 -5.97 6.97 4.59
C GLN A 41 -7.28 6.27 5.03
N LEU A 42 -7.35 4.94 4.90
CA LEU A 42 -8.49 4.15 5.34
C LEU A 42 -8.59 4.10 6.88
N GLU A 43 -7.47 4.05 7.58
CA GLU A 43 -7.42 4.12 9.05
C GLU A 43 -7.87 5.50 9.57
N GLU A 44 -7.38 6.58 8.96
CA GLU A 44 -7.81 7.95 9.27
C GLU A 44 -9.31 8.14 9.04
N SER A 45 -9.84 7.64 7.91
CA SER A 45 -11.27 7.73 7.60
C SER A 45 -12.14 6.95 8.61
N GLN A 46 -11.72 5.73 8.98
CA GLN A 46 -12.41 4.94 9.99
C GLN A 46 -12.39 5.59 11.37
N ALA A 47 -11.29 6.24 11.75
CA ALA A 47 -11.18 6.94 13.03
C ALA A 47 -12.19 8.10 13.13
N THR A 48 -12.41 8.83 12.03
CA THR A 48 -13.43 9.90 11.95
C THR A 48 -14.84 9.34 12.09
N ASP A 49 -15.19 8.29 11.34
CA ASP A 49 -16.53 7.69 11.39
C ASP A 49 -16.87 7.12 12.78
N GLU A 50 -15.87 6.55 13.46
CA GLU A 50 -16.01 5.99 14.81
C GLU A 50 -16.17 7.09 15.88
N GLN A 51 -15.52 8.25 15.69
CA GLN A 51 -15.70 9.42 16.55
C GLN A 51 -17.08 10.03 16.35
N ASP A 52 -17.51 10.23 15.10
CA ASP A 52 -18.84 10.75 14.78
C ASP A 52 -19.95 9.85 15.32
N ARG A 53 -19.81 8.53 15.22
CA ARG A 53 -20.75 7.58 15.84
C ARG A 53 -20.79 7.72 17.36
N ARG A 54 -19.66 7.94 18.01
CA ARG A 54 -19.59 8.16 19.47
C ARG A 54 -20.24 9.46 19.89
N GLU A 55 -19.99 10.55 19.15
CA GLU A 55 -20.61 11.85 19.41
C GLU A 55 -22.12 11.82 19.18
N GLN A 56 -22.59 11.18 18.12
CA GLN A 56 -24.02 11.02 17.86
C GLN A 56 -24.74 10.21 18.95
N ARG A 57 -24.04 9.29 19.61
CA ARG A 57 -24.58 8.53 20.75
C ARG A 57 -24.53 9.31 22.05
N GLN A 58 -23.82 10.44 22.15
CA GLN A 58 -23.85 11.28 23.36
C GLN A 58 -25.08 12.18 23.37
N ILE A 59 -25.97 11.96 24.34
CA ILE A 59 -27.12 12.82 24.57
C ILE A 59 -26.69 13.93 25.55
N PRO A 60 -26.83 15.22 25.19
CA PRO A 60 -26.46 16.33 26.06
C PRO A 60 -27.10 16.22 27.45
N GLY A 61 -26.28 16.19 28.50
CA GLY A 61 -26.74 16.11 29.89
C GLY A 61 -27.25 14.75 30.37
N LEU A 62 -27.30 13.72 29.51
CA LEU A 62 -27.80 12.38 29.83
C LEU A 62 -26.80 11.23 29.60
N GLY A 63 -25.65 11.51 28.98
CA GLY A 63 -24.59 10.52 28.75
C GLY A 63 -24.78 9.72 27.46
N GLU A 64 -24.26 8.50 27.39
CA GLU A 64 -24.33 7.64 26.20
C GLU A 64 -25.72 7.01 26.03
N ALA A 65 -26.30 7.14 24.83
CA ALA A 65 -27.55 6.54 24.43
C ALA A 65 -27.40 5.02 24.29
N VAL A 66 -28.19 4.26 25.07
CA VAL A 66 -28.36 2.81 24.95
C VAL A 66 -29.75 2.56 24.36
N ASP A 67 -29.81 1.92 23.19
CA ASP A 67 -31.08 1.49 22.60
C ASP A 67 -31.63 0.30 23.40
N ILE A 68 -32.85 0.42 23.92
CA ILE A 68 -33.50 -0.57 24.79
C ILE A 68 -34.53 -1.43 24.03
N THR A 69 -34.49 -1.45 22.70
CA THR A 69 -35.37 -2.32 21.92
C THR A 69 -34.86 -3.77 21.95
N VAL A 70 -35.68 -4.66 22.54
CA VAL A 70 -35.44 -6.11 22.71
C VAL A 70 -36.20 -6.88 21.64
#